data_AF-A0A7Y2CJJ3-F1
#
_entry.id   AF-A0A7Y2CJJ3-F1
#
_cell.length_a   1.000
_cell.length_b   1.000
_cell.length_c   1.000
_cell.angle_alpha   90.00
_cell.angle_beta   90.00
_cell.angle_gamma   90.00
#
_symmetry.space_group_name_H-M   'P 1'
#
loop_
_entity.id
_entity.type
_entity.pdbx_description
1 polymer ?
#
loop_
_entity_poly.entity_id
_entity_poly.type
_entity_poly.pdbx_seq_one_letter_code
_entity_poly.pdbx_strand_id
1 'polypeptide(L)'
;LELLVSLAFDPRFGLFVTCPLFLLMVGAFWANRSRERGRIVSPLELATMVGFVVGLWVFFSGSNYTRLQFNTGIRYMAPIFAFAFVPAVLPLLRMPRVVAAVIGILSVAQAWALAMHRDVERGLGMAEPILNVFLGGLRLPALARLSQMEAYGRFFEFGVSPIPLMLLAAALIYAIWAVRPGPRQG
;
A
#
# COMPACT_ATOMS: atom_id res chain seq x y z
N LEU A 1 6.74 -5.53 24.61
CA LEU A 1 5.47 -4.84 24.29
C LEU A 1 5.71 -3.56 23.49
N GLU A 2 6.67 -2.72 23.89
CA GLU A 2 7.00 -1.46 23.19
C GLU A 2 7.29 -1.63 21.70
N LEU A 3 8.10 -2.62 21.32
CA LEU A 3 8.39 -2.94 19.91
C LEU A 3 7.13 -3.32 19.11
N LEU A 4 6.18 -4.00 19.74
CA LEU A 4 4.97 -4.45 19.06
C LEU A 4 4.06 -3.26 18.75
N VAL A 5 3.94 -2.35 19.73
CA VAL A 5 3.21 -1.10 19.57
C VAL A 5 3.88 -0.19 18.54
N SER A 6 5.21 -0.09 18.55
CA SER A 6 5.92 0.72 17.55
C SER A 6 5.78 0.13 16.14
N LEU A 7 5.89 -1.19 15.96
CA LEU A 7 5.65 -1.81 14.66
C LEU A 7 4.21 -1.62 14.14
N ALA A 8 3.22 -1.39 15.00
CA ALA A 8 1.85 -1.09 14.56
C ALA A 8 1.61 0.40 14.30
N PHE A 9 2.05 1.26 15.22
CA PHE A 9 1.56 2.64 15.32
C PHE A 9 2.66 3.70 15.28
N ASP A 10 3.93 3.34 15.18
CA ASP A 10 4.99 4.33 15.07
C ASP A 10 4.75 5.23 13.85
N PRO A 11 4.80 6.57 14.00
CA PRO A 11 4.51 7.50 12.91
C PRO A 11 5.51 7.40 11.74
N ARG A 12 6.64 6.72 11.94
CA ARG A 12 7.66 6.48 10.92
C ARG A 12 7.40 5.15 10.22
N PHE A 13 7.36 4.03 10.94
CA PHE A 13 7.31 2.67 10.34
C PHE A 13 6.10 1.82 10.71
N GLY A 14 5.14 2.35 11.47
CA GLY A 14 4.00 1.59 11.94
C GLY A 14 3.17 1.03 10.78
N LEU A 15 2.84 -0.26 10.82
CA LEU A 15 2.08 -0.97 9.79
C LEU A 15 0.78 -0.24 9.44
N PHE A 16 0.05 0.25 10.44
CA PHE A 16 -1.22 0.94 10.24
C PHE A 16 -1.06 2.40 9.82
N VAL A 17 0.08 3.02 10.14
CA VAL A 17 0.42 4.37 9.66
C VAL A 17 0.83 4.31 8.20
N THR A 18 1.64 3.32 7.84
CA THR A 18 2.15 3.08 6.48
C THR A 18 1.06 2.61 5.52
N CYS A 19 0.14 1.76 5.99
CA CYS A 19 -0.96 1.20 5.22
C CYS A 19 -2.26 1.20 6.06
N PRO A 20 -2.95 2.35 6.17
CA PRO A 20 -4.19 2.46 6.94
C PRO A 20 -5.32 1.58 6.40
N LEU A 21 -5.26 1.16 5.14
CA LEU A 21 -6.17 0.16 4.56
C LEU A 21 -6.25 -1.11 5.44
N PHE A 22 -5.13 -1.54 6.06
CA PHE A 22 -5.13 -2.75 6.88
C PHE A 22 -5.90 -2.60 8.20
N LEU A 23 -6.26 -1.38 8.62
CA LEU A 23 -7.21 -1.20 9.72
C LEU A 23 -8.58 -1.83 9.41
N LEU A 24 -8.95 -1.91 8.12
CA LEU A 24 -10.19 -2.57 7.71
C LEU A 24 -10.20 -4.06 8.07
N MET A 25 -9.04 -4.72 8.15
CA MET A 25 -8.94 -6.13 8.55
C MET A 25 -9.60 -6.41 9.91
N VAL A 26 -9.65 -5.43 10.82
CA VAL A 26 -10.34 -5.56 12.12
C VAL A 26 -11.83 -5.86 11.92
N GLY A 27 -12.44 -5.29 10.89
CA GLY A 27 -13.84 -5.52 10.53
C GLY A 27 -14.09 -6.79 9.71
N ALA A 28 -13.05 -7.55 9.35
CA ALA A 28 -13.17 -8.65 8.38
C ALA A 28 -14.13 -9.75 8.82
N PHE A 29 -14.09 -10.15 10.10
CA PHE A 29 -14.98 -11.19 10.63
C PHE A 29 -16.45 -10.75 10.65
N TRP A 30 -16.73 -9.49 10.98
CA TRP A 30 -18.09 -8.94 10.92
C TRP A 30 -18.58 -8.84 9.47
N ALA A 31 -17.74 -8.32 8.57
CA ALA A 31 -18.07 -8.20 7.15
C ALA A 31 -18.36 -9.56 6.51
N ASN A 32 -17.63 -10.62 6.90
CA ASN A 32 -17.81 -11.97 6.39
C ASN A 32 -19.02 -12.70 7.02
N ARG A 33 -19.47 -12.31 8.22
CA ARG A 33 -20.61 -12.94 8.93
C ARG A 33 -21.97 -12.38 8.52
N SER A 34 -22.02 -11.24 7.83
CA SER A 34 -23.27 -10.58 7.46
C SER A 34 -24.19 -11.51 6.64
N ARG A 35 -25.34 -11.85 7.24
CA ARG A 35 -26.35 -12.81 6.73
C ARG A 35 -26.95 -12.41 5.39
N GLU A 36 -27.06 -11.11 5.12
CA GLU A 36 -27.78 -10.57 3.97
C GLU A 36 -27.12 -10.88 2.61
N ARG A 37 -25.79 -10.99 2.56
CA ARG A 37 -25.06 -11.22 1.29
C ARG A 37 -24.26 -12.52 1.27
N GLY A 38 -24.49 -13.41 2.23
CA GLY A 38 -23.76 -14.67 2.35
C GLY A 38 -22.29 -14.51 2.77
N ARG A 39 -21.62 -15.64 3.01
CA ARG A 39 -20.18 -15.70 3.32
C ARG A 39 -19.39 -15.70 2.01
N ILE A 40 -18.32 -14.91 1.95
CA ILE A 40 -17.43 -14.84 0.78
C ILE A 40 -16.26 -15.81 0.95
N VAL A 41 -15.71 -15.87 2.17
CA VAL A 41 -14.54 -16.71 2.51
C VAL A 41 -14.92 -17.65 3.64
N SER A 42 -14.36 -18.86 3.66
CA SER A 42 -14.58 -19.79 4.77
C SER A 42 -14.07 -19.17 6.09
N PRO A 43 -14.79 -19.32 7.21
CA PRO A 43 -14.35 -18.79 8.50
C PRO A 43 -12.97 -19.32 8.93
N LEU A 44 -12.66 -20.56 8.58
CA LEU A 44 -11.36 -21.18 8.88
C LEU A 44 -10.24 -20.52 8.07
N GLU A 45 -10.43 -20.34 6.76
CA GLU A 45 -9.46 -19.66 5.89
C GLU A 45 -9.22 -18.22 6.36
N LEU A 46 -10.29 -17.49 6.70
CA LEU A 46 -10.20 -16.13 7.23
C LEU A 46 -9.41 -16.11 8.55
N ALA A 47 -9.70 -17.04 9.46
CA ALA A 47 -8.96 -17.16 10.72
C ALA A 47 -7.49 -17.51 10.49
N THR A 48 -7.18 -18.38 9.52
CA THR A 48 -5.82 -18.73 9.14
C THR A 48 -5.06 -17.53 8.57
N MET A 49 -5.68 -16.75 7.67
CA MET A 49 -5.05 -15.54 7.11
C MET A 49 -4.75 -14.49 8.19
N VAL A 50 -5.73 -14.20 9.06
CA VAL A 50 -5.52 -13.27 10.19
C VAL A 50 -4.49 -13.83 11.17
N GLY A 51 -4.51 -15.14 11.41
CA GLY A 51 -3.52 -15.83 12.24
C GLY A 51 -2.10 -15.69 11.69
N PHE A 52 -1.91 -15.83 10.37
CA PHE A 52 -0.62 -15.57 9.72
C PHE A 52 -0.18 -14.11 9.86
N VAL A 53 -1.09 -13.14 9.66
CA VAL A 53 -0.78 -11.72 9.83
C VAL A 53 -0.32 -11.43 11.26
N VAL A 54 -1.06 -11.90 12.26
CA VAL A 54 -0.72 -11.70 13.68
C VAL A 54 0.58 -12.44 14.03
N GLY A 55 0.73 -13.69 13.60
CA GLY A 55 1.92 -14.50 13.87
C GLY A 55 3.18 -13.90 13.27
N LEU A 56 3.12 -13.47 12.01
CA LEU A 56 4.22 -12.76 11.35
C LEU A 56 4.51 -11.42 12.04
N TRP A 57 3.48 -10.64 12.39
CA TRP A 57 3.67 -9.37 13.08
C TRP A 57 4.36 -9.53 14.44
N VAL A 58 3.95 -10.53 15.23
CA VAL A 58 4.61 -10.89 16.50
C VAL A 58 6.04 -11.36 16.26
N PHE A 59 6.26 -12.21 15.27
CA PHE A 59 7.59 -12.70 14.91
C PHE A 59 8.53 -11.56 14.52
N PHE A 60 8.10 -10.64 13.66
CA PHE A 60 8.90 -9.49 13.25
C PHE A 60 9.11 -8.49 14.40
N SER A 61 8.14 -8.34 15.31
CA SER A 61 8.32 -7.55 16.53
C SER A 61 9.41 -8.09 17.45
N GLY A 62 9.71 -9.40 17.38
CA GLY A 62 10.81 -10.02 18.13
C GLY A 62 12.17 -9.93 17.43
N SER A 63 12.20 -9.49 16.17
CA SER A 63 13.42 -9.46 15.36
C SER A 63 14.04 -8.07 15.31
N ASN A 64 15.24 -7.92 15.88
CA ASN A 64 16.01 -6.66 15.87
C ASN A 64 16.42 -6.19 14.45
N TYR A 65 16.34 -7.06 13.43
CA TYR A 65 16.60 -6.69 12.04
C TYR A 65 15.68 -5.58 11.52
N THR A 66 14.48 -5.45 12.10
CA THR A 66 13.54 -4.37 11.78
C THR A 66 14.06 -2.98 12.17
N ARG A 67 15.05 -2.91 13.08
CA ARG A 67 15.66 -1.65 13.55
C ARG A 67 16.90 -1.21 12.77
N LEU A 68 17.59 -2.13 12.10
CA LEU A 68 18.91 -1.85 11.50
C LEU A 68 18.82 -1.06 10.18
N GLN A 69 17.73 -1.20 9.43
CA GLN A 69 17.49 -0.45 8.20
C GLN A 69 15.97 -0.34 7.99
N PHE A 70 15.42 0.84 8.20
CA PHE A 70 14.00 1.15 7.99
C PHE A 70 13.50 0.73 6.59
N ASN A 71 14.34 0.96 5.57
CA ASN A 71 14.07 0.64 4.16
C ASN A 71 14.04 -0.87 3.86
N THR A 72 14.64 -1.72 4.70
CA THR A 72 14.61 -3.19 4.56
C THR A 72 13.67 -3.85 5.55
N GLY A 73 13.47 -3.28 6.74
CA GLY A 73 12.55 -3.82 7.76
C GLY A 73 11.12 -4.02 7.24
N ILE A 74 10.57 -3.01 6.55
CA ILE A 74 9.24 -3.11 5.92
C ILE A 74 9.24 -4.10 4.75
N ARG A 75 10.36 -4.24 4.00
CA ARG A 75 10.46 -5.26 2.93
C ARG A 75 10.40 -6.67 3.48
N TYR A 76 10.96 -6.92 4.66
CA TYR A 76 10.81 -8.22 5.33
C TYR A 76 9.37 -8.47 5.79
N MET A 77 8.60 -7.41 6.07
CA MET A 77 7.17 -7.50 6.36
C MET A 77 6.29 -7.66 5.10
N ALA A 78 6.87 -7.69 3.90
CA ALA A 78 6.11 -7.86 2.65
C ALA A 78 5.13 -9.06 2.64
N PRO A 79 5.46 -10.23 3.24
CA PRO A 79 4.53 -11.34 3.33
C PRO A 79 3.25 -11.01 4.11
N ILE A 80 3.34 -10.13 5.13
CA ILE A 80 2.17 -9.70 5.91
C ILE A 80 1.14 -9.03 5.00
N PHE A 81 1.59 -8.24 4.03
CA PHE A 81 0.69 -7.51 3.14
C PHE A 81 -0.17 -8.44 2.28
N ALA A 82 0.40 -9.55 1.80
CA ALA A 82 -0.34 -10.52 1.01
C ALA A 82 -1.49 -11.16 1.82
N PHE A 83 -1.21 -11.55 3.07
CA PHE A 83 -2.21 -12.16 3.94
C PHE A 83 -3.19 -11.14 4.56
N ALA A 84 -2.77 -9.88 4.75
CA ALA A 84 -3.61 -8.82 5.30
C ALA A 84 -4.57 -8.22 4.25
N PHE A 85 -4.20 -8.28 2.97
CA PHE A 85 -5.02 -7.72 1.89
C PHE A 85 -6.39 -8.39 1.78
N VAL A 86 -6.44 -9.72 1.75
CA VAL A 86 -7.70 -10.48 1.61
C VAL A 86 -8.72 -10.11 2.70
N PRO A 87 -8.41 -10.17 4.00
CA PRO A 87 -9.36 -9.78 5.03
C PRO A 87 -9.65 -8.27 5.04
N ALA A 88 -8.73 -7.40 4.64
CA ALA A 88 -8.98 -5.97 4.51
C ALA A 88 -9.97 -5.62 3.37
N VAL A 89 -10.01 -6.41 2.31
CA VAL A 89 -10.94 -6.22 1.18
C VAL A 89 -12.38 -6.60 1.54
N LEU A 90 -12.60 -7.54 2.46
CA LEU A 90 -13.95 -7.99 2.83
C LEU A 90 -14.87 -6.85 3.31
N PRO A 91 -14.45 -5.98 4.26
CA PRO A 91 -15.21 -4.78 4.61
C PRO A 91 -15.35 -3.82 3.43
N LEU A 92 -14.30 -3.64 2.62
CA LEU A 92 -14.30 -2.71 1.49
C LEU A 92 -15.38 -3.08 0.45
N LEU A 93 -15.59 -4.38 0.19
CA LEU A 93 -16.64 -4.89 -0.69
C LEU A 93 -18.06 -4.67 -0.14
N ARG A 94 -18.20 -4.47 1.18
CA ARG A 94 -19.49 -4.24 1.84
C ARG A 94 -19.82 -2.74 1.94
N MET A 95 -18.83 -1.85 1.75
CA MET A 95 -19.00 -0.41 1.79
C MET A 95 -19.69 0.16 0.53
N PRO A 96 -20.27 1.37 0.60
CA PRO A 96 -20.76 2.06 -0.59
C PRO A 96 -19.59 2.29 -1.57
N ARG A 97 -19.87 2.17 -2.88
CA ARG A 97 -18.85 2.30 -3.94
C ARG A 97 -18.01 3.57 -3.82
N VAL A 98 -18.64 4.68 -3.44
CA VAL A 98 -17.97 5.97 -3.25
C VAL A 98 -16.94 5.90 -2.12
N VAL A 99 -17.31 5.35 -0.96
CA VAL A 99 -16.42 5.22 0.19
C VAL A 99 -15.26 4.29 -0.14
N ALA A 100 -15.55 3.14 -0.77
CA ALA A 100 -14.52 2.21 -1.21
C ALA A 100 -13.55 2.84 -2.23
N ALA A 101 -14.07 3.63 -3.17
CA ALA A 101 -13.25 4.35 -4.15
C ALA A 101 -12.37 5.42 -3.48
N VAL A 102 -12.91 6.21 -2.55
CA VAL A 102 -12.14 7.21 -1.81
C VAL A 102 -11.02 6.54 -1.01
N ILE A 103 -11.32 5.48 -0.26
CA ILE A 103 -10.30 4.73 0.50
C ILE A 103 -9.24 4.16 -0.44
N GLY A 104 -9.64 3.58 -1.57
CA GLY A 104 -8.73 3.05 -2.58
C GLY A 104 -7.81 4.13 -3.15
N ILE A 105 -8.37 5.27 -3.56
CA ILE A 105 -7.62 6.41 -4.10
C ILE A 105 -6.61 6.93 -3.07
N LEU A 106 -7.03 7.13 -1.82
CA LEU A 106 -6.15 7.59 -0.74
C LEU A 106 -5.03 6.58 -0.46
N SER A 107 -5.34 5.29 -0.46
CA SER A 107 -4.35 4.22 -0.26
C SER A 107 -3.33 4.17 -1.40
N VAL A 108 -3.77 4.34 -2.65
CA VAL A 108 -2.88 4.41 -3.81
C VAL A 108 -2.03 5.68 -3.79
N ALA A 109 -2.61 6.83 -3.45
CA ALA A 109 -1.89 8.10 -3.35
C ALA A 109 -0.79 8.03 -2.27
N GLN A 110 -1.11 7.43 -1.12
CA GLN A 110 -0.14 7.20 -0.05
C GLN A 110 0.97 6.23 -0.49
N ALA A 111 0.62 5.07 -1.06
CA ALA A 111 1.59 4.09 -1.55
C ALA A 111 2.50 4.68 -2.64
N TRP A 112 1.94 5.53 -3.51
CA TRP A 112 2.70 6.27 -4.51
C TRP A 112 3.72 7.20 -3.84
N ALA A 113 3.30 8.05 -2.90
CA ALA A 113 4.22 8.95 -2.21
C ALA A 113 5.39 8.22 -1.53
N LEU A 114 5.09 7.10 -0.86
CA LEU A 114 6.10 6.26 -0.20
C LEU A 114 7.03 5.53 -1.18
N ALA A 115 6.57 5.26 -2.41
CA ALA A 115 7.43 4.70 -3.44
C ALA A 115 8.52 5.70 -3.89
N MET A 116 8.23 7.01 -3.84
CA MET A 116 9.13 8.07 -4.29
C MET A 116 10.12 8.51 -3.22
N HIS A 117 9.61 8.85 -2.04
CA HIS A 117 10.40 9.37 -0.94
C HIS A 117 10.48 8.32 0.15
N ARG A 118 11.69 7.79 0.36
CA ARG A 118 11.95 6.76 1.38
C ARG A 118 12.58 7.30 2.66
N ASP A 119 12.83 8.62 2.73
CA ASP A 119 13.42 9.29 3.88
C ASP A 119 12.33 9.67 4.88
N VAL A 120 11.76 8.66 5.52
CA VAL A 120 10.71 8.83 6.55
C VAL A 120 11.32 9.08 7.94
N GLU A 121 12.66 8.98 8.06
CA GLU A 121 13.38 9.14 9.32
C GLU A 121 13.64 10.61 9.70
N ARG A 122 13.49 11.54 8.75
CA ARG A 122 13.73 12.98 8.95
C ARG A 122 12.40 13.75 8.94
N GLY A 123 12.21 14.68 9.87
CA GLY A 123 11.05 15.59 9.89
C GLY A 123 9.74 14.99 10.41
N LEU A 124 8.64 15.21 9.70
CA LEU A 124 7.24 14.87 10.04
C LEU A 124 6.89 13.38 9.84
N GLY A 125 7.88 12.50 9.66
CA GLY A 125 7.65 11.06 9.47
C GLY A 125 6.91 10.77 8.17
N MET A 126 5.85 9.95 8.23
CA MET A 126 5.08 9.53 7.05
C MET A 126 4.31 10.64 6.32
N ALA A 127 4.13 11.81 6.94
CA ALA A 127 3.49 12.95 6.29
C ALA A 127 4.43 13.66 5.30
N GLU A 128 5.74 13.58 5.51
CA GLU A 128 6.73 14.31 4.71
C GLU A 128 6.76 13.84 3.23
N PRO A 129 6.79 12.52 2.93
CA PRO A 129 6.67 12.02 1.55
C PRO A 129 5.42 12.52 0.84
N ILE A 130 4.29 12.55 1.55
CA ILE A 130 3.00 12.96 1.01
C ILE A 130 3.06 14.45 0.65
N LEU A 131 3.49 15.30 1.58
CA LEU A 131 3.64 16.73 1.36
C LEU A 131 4.64 17.03 0.23
N ASN A 132 5.76 16.34 0.17
CA ASN A 132 6.76 16.54 -0.88
C ASN A 132 6.23 16.20 -2.28
N VAL A 133 5.39 15.18 -2.42
CA VAL A 133 4.78 14.85 -3.72
C VAL A 133 3.70 15.87 -4.10
N PHE A 134 2.86 16.30 -3.15
CA PHE A 134 1.80 17.26 -3.44
C PHE A 134 2.30 18.69 -3.63
N LEU A 135 3.36 19.11 -2.93
CA LEU A 135 3.96 20.44 -3.04
C LEU A 135 5.07 20.51 -4.10
N GLY A 136 5.79 19.41 -4.35
CA GLY A 136 6.90 19.33 -5.30
C GLY A 136 6.50 18.98 -6.74
N GLY A 137 5.20 18.85 -7.00
CA GLY A 137 4.60 18.55 -8.31
C GLY A 137 4.47 17.05 -8.61
N LEU A 138 3.64 16.73 -9.60
CA LEU A 138 3.41 15.36 -10.08
C LEU A 138 4.70 14.75 -10.62
N ARG A 139 5.20 13.70 -9.97
CA ARG A 139 6.40 12.94 -10.38
C ARG A 139 6.09 11.45 -10.39
N LEU A 140 6.74 10.68 -11.27
CA LEU A 140 6.61 9.21 -11.32
C LEU A 140 7.72 8.52 -10.52
N PRO A 141 7.45 7.44 -9.75
CA PRO A 141 8.44 6.85 -8.84
C PRO A 141 9.69 6.38 -9.57
N ALA A 142 9.50 5.80 -10.76
CA ALA A 142 10.58 5.38 -11.63
C ALA A 142 11.44 6.58 -12.09
N LEU A 143 10.81 7.70 -12.49
CA LEU A 143 11.53 8.90 -12.93
C LEU A 143 12.27 9.58 -11.77
N ALA A 144 11.66 9.67 -10.58
CA ALA A 144 12.30 10.21 -9.40
C ALA A 144 13.51 9.37 -8.96
N ARG A 145 13.47 8.05 -9.18
CA ARG A 145 14.62 7.17 -8.95
C ARG A 145 15.70 7.32 -10.02
N LEU A 146 15.32 7.42 -11.29
CA LEU A 146 16.26 7.63 -12.39
C LEU A 146 16.96 9.00 -12.27
N SER A 147 16.27 10.05 -11.85
CA SER A 147 16.89 11.37 -11.65
C SER A 147 17.92 11.40 -10.51
N GLN A 148 17.84 10.47 -9.56
CA GLN A 148 18.81 10.32 -8.47
C GLN A 148 20.03 9.47 -8.89
N MET A 149 19.99 8.83 -10.06
CA MET A 149 21.12 8.08 -10.60
C MET A 149 22.03 9.03 -11.38
N GLU A 150 23.33 9.05 -11.04
CA GLU A 150 24.35 9.90 -11.68
C GLU A 150 24.36 9.78 -13.22
N ALA A 151 24.12 8.57 -13.73
CA ALA A 151 24.09 8.29 -15.17
C ALA A 151 22.93 8.98 -15.93
N TYR A 152 21.83 9.30 -15.25
CA TYR A 152 20.61 9.85 -15.86
C TYR A 152 20.25 11.25 -15.38
N GLY A 153 20.94 11.78 -14.35
CA GLY A 153 20.70 13.12 -13.80
C GLY A 153 20.74 14.24 -14.85
N ARG A 154 21.70 14.19 -15.78
CA ARG A 154 21.84 15.18 -16.88
C ARG A 154 20.65 15.20 -17.84
N PHE A 155 19.92 14.10 -18.02
CA PHE A 155 18.74 14.07 -18.89
C PHE A 155 17.55 14.81 -18.27
N PHE A 156 17.48 14.91 -16.94
CA PHE A 156 16.42 15.61 -16.24
C PHE A 156 16.69 17.11 -16.06
N GLU A 157 17.94 17.57 -16.24
CA GLU A 157 18.28 19.01 -16.24
C GLU A 157 17.60 19.79 -17.38
N PHE A 158 17.23 19.12 -18.47
CA PHE A 158 16.53 19.73 -19.62
C PHE A 158 15.02 19.95 -19.40
N GLY A 159 14.50 19.75 -18.18
CA GLY A 159 13.11 20.08 -17.86
C GLY A 159 12.08 19.15 -18.51
N VAL A 160 12.44 17.87 -18.71
CA VAL A 160 11.53 16.87 -19.30
C VAL A 160 10.33 16.67 -18.38
N SER A 161 9.17 17.19 -18.79
CA SER A 161 7.92 17.04 -18.04
C SER A 161 7.51 15.56 -17.96
N PRO A 162 7.16 15.03 -16.77
CA PRO A 162 6.71 13.65 -16.61
C PRO A 162 5.30 13.38 -17.13
N ILE A 163 4.56 14.42 -17.54
CA ILE A 163 3.15 14.35 -17.95
C ILE A 163 2.92 13.43 -19.17
N PRO A 164 3.72 13.46 -20.26
CA PRO A 164 3.51 12.59 -21.41
C PRO A 164 3.63 11.10 -21.06
N LEU A 165 4.57 10.76 -20.18
CA LEU A 165 4.75 9.39 -19.67
C LEU A 165 3.57 8.95 -18.80
N MET A 166 3.02 9.85 -17.98
CA MET A 166 1.80 9.58 -17.22
C MET A 166 0.59 9.34 -18.13
N LEU A 167 0.42 10.15 -19.17
CA LEU A 167 -0.65 9.98 -20.15
C LEU A 167 -0.52 8.66 -20.90
N LEU A 168 0.70 8.29 -21.31
CA LEU A 168 0.96 7.00 -21.95
C LEU A 168 0.64 5.82 -21.02
N ALA A 169 1.08 5.88 -19.76
CA ALA A 169 0.78 4.84 -18.77
C ALA A 169 -0.73 4.72 -18.51
N ALA A 170 -1.43 5.85 -18.37
CA ALA A 170 -2.88 5.87 -18.20
C ALA A 170 -3.60 5.29 -19.43
N ALA A 171 -3.15 5.63 -20.65
CA ALA A 171 -3.70 5.09 -21.89
C ALA A 171 -3.48 3.57 -22.00
N LEU A 172 -2.31 3.07 -21.61
CA LEU A 172 -2.02 1.63 -21.59
C LEU A 172 -2.89 0.90 -20.57
N ILE A 173 -3.02 1.41 -19.34
CA ILE A 173 -3.90 0.83 -18.32
C ILE A 173 -5.35 0.81 -18.83
N TYR A 174 -5.81 1.94 -19.40
CA TYR A 174 -7.14 2.03 -19.99
C TYR A 174 -7.32 1.01 -21.11
N ALA A 175 -6.35 0.85 -22.01
CA ALA A 175 -6.41 -0.13 -23.09
C ALA A 175 -6.49 -1.56 -22.56
N ILE A 176 -5.67 -1.93 -21.57
CA ILE A 176 -5.71 -3.25 -20.93
C ILE A 176 -7.08 -3.51 -20.30
N TRP A 177 -7.66 -2.52 -19.64
CA TRP A 177 -8.98 -2.66 -18.99
C TRP A 177 -10.15 -2.60 -19.99
N ALA A 178 -9.99 -1.89 -21.10
CA ALA A 178 -10.98 -1.81 -22.17
C ALA A 178 -11.04 -3.11 -22.98
N VAL A 179 -9.93 -3.85 -23.08
CA VAL A 179 -9.90 -5.22 -23.59
C VAL A 179 -10.53 -6.14 -22.54
N ARG A 180 -11.87 -6.12 -22.47
CA ARG A 180 -12.63 -7.15 -21.74
C ARG A 180 -12.34 -8.51 -22.40
N PRO A 181 -12.00 -9.57 -21.63
CA PRO A 181 -12.07 -10.90 -22.19
C PRO A 181 -13.51 -11.13 -22.65
N GLY A 182 -13.69 -11.44 -23.94
CA GLY A 182 -15.00 -11.74 -24.51
C GLY A 182 -15.72 -12.84 -23.72
N PRO A 183 -17.06 -12.93 -23.83
CA PRO A 183 -17.83 -13.92 -23.10
C PRO A 183 -17.25 -15.32 -23.35
N ARG A 184 -16.81 -15.99 -22.27
CA ARG A 184 -16.43 -17.40 -22.32
C ARG A 184 -17.70 -18.17 -22.68
N GLN A 185 -17.81 -18.60 -23.94
CA GLN A 185 -18.72 -19.67 -24.33
C GLN A 185 -18.06 -20.97 -23.85
N GLY A 186 -18.65 -21.59 -22.83
CA GLY A 186 -18.22 -22.85 -22.24
C GLY A 186 -19.20 -23.28 -21.17
#